data_AF-A0A1B8NYS3-F1
#
_entry.id   AF-A0A1B8NYS3-F1
#
_cell.length_a   1.000
_cell.length_b   1.000
_cell.length_c   1.000
_cell.angle_alpha   90.00
_cell.angle_beta   90.00
_cell.angle_gamma   90.00
#
_symmetry.space_group_name_H-M   'P 1'
#
loop_
_entity.id
_entity.type
_entity.pdbx_description
1 polymer ?
#
loop_
_entity_poly.entity_id
_entity_poly.type
_entity_poly.pdbx_seq_one_letter_code
_entity_poly.pdbx_strand_id
1 'polypeptide(L)'
;MGLGLALSGISNVGHDVGGFSGPRPDPELFVRWVQNGVMHPRFTIHSWNDDGTVNEPWMYPEVLDAVRDAIRLRYRLLPYLYTVAWRATLNSSR
;
A
#
# COMPACT_ATOMS: atom_id res chain seq x y z
N MET A 1 1.34 9.42 -9.27
CA MET A 1 0.44 8.81 -10.28
C MET A 1 -0.98 8.59 -9.77
N GLY A 2 -1.18 8.15 -8.52
CA GLY A 2 -2.53 7.82 -8.01
C GLY A 2 -3.60 8.91 -8.16
N LEU A 3 -3.27 10.19 -7.89
CA LEU A 3 -4.26 11.28 -8.01
C LEU A 3 -4.76 11.49 -9.45
N GLY A 4 -3.86 11.42 -10.44
CA GLY A 4 -4.26 11.58 -11.84
C GLY A 4 -5.22 10.48 -12.28
N LEU A 5 -4.94 9.22 -11.93
CA LEU A 5 -5.84 8.10 -12.19
C LEU A 5 -7.20 8.26 -11.50
N ALA A 6 -7.20 8.74 -10.25
CA ALA A 6 -8.44 8.98 -9.52
C ALA A 6 -9.31 10.06 -10.17
N LEU A 7 -8.70 11.15 -10.64
CA LEU A 7 -9.41 12.20 -11.41
C LEU A 7 -9.90 11.70 -12.77
N SER A 8 -9.26 10.68 -13.35
CA SER A 8 -9.70 9.98 -14.56
C SER A 8 -10.71 8.85 -14.30
N GLY A 9 -11.28 8.75 -13.10
CA GLY A 9 -12.32 7.77 -12.76
C GLY A 9 -11.80 6.41 -12.27
N ILE A 10 -10.49 6.24 -12.15
CA ILE A 10 -9.87 5.02 -11.62
C ILE A 10 -9.42 5.30 -10.18
N SER A 11 -10.35 5.17 -9.23
CA SER A 11 -10.13 5.54 -7.82
C SER A 11 -9.48 4.44 -6.98
N ASN A 12 -9.61 3.16 -7.35
CA ASN A 12 -9.05 2.05 -6.60
C ASN A 12 -7.60 1.73 -7.02
N VAL A 13 -6.68 2.66 -6.71
CA VAL A 13 -5.27 2.60 -7.15
C VAL A 13 -4.29 2.46 -5.99
N GLY A 14 -3.08 2.00 -6.30
CA GLY A 14 -1.99 1.83 -5.35
C GLY A 14 -0.70 1.38 -6.02
N HIS A 15 0.40 1.48 -5.30
CA HIS A 15 1.74 1.12 -5.77
C HIS A 15 2.21 -0.19 -5.10
N ASP A 16 3.15 -0.90 -5.73
CA ASP A 16 3.70 -2.15 -5.20
C ASP A 16 4.62 -1.89 -4.02
N VAL A 17 4.11 -2.19 -2.81
CA VAL A 17 4.77 -1.79 -1.55
C VAL A 17 6.11 -2.49 -1.36
N GLY A 18 7.15 -1.68 -1.20
CA GLY A 18 8.55 -2.13 -1.13
C GLY A 18 9.31 -1.99 -2.44
N GLY A 19 8.66 -1.56 -3.52
CA GLY A 19 9.26 -1.46 -4.84
C GLY A 19 9.13 -2.77 -5.64
N PHE A 20 8.90 -2.64 -6.94
CA PHE A 20 8.68 -3.79 -7.81
C PHE A 20 9.98 -4.48 -8.23
N SER A 21 11.02 -3.73 -8.62
CA SER A 21 12.25 -4.29 -9.21
C SER A 21 13.49 -3.66 -8.59
N GLY A 22 14.59 -4.41 -8.59
CA GLY A 22 15.90 -3.99 -8.09
C GLY A 22 16.30 -4.73 -6.81
N PRO A 23 17.19 -4.16 -6.00
CA PRO A 23 17.51 -4.72 -4.70
C PRO A 23 16.32 -4.61 -3.77
N ARG A 24 16.22 -5.58 -2.85
CA ARG A 24 15.29 -5.53 -1.72
C ARG A 24 15.46 -4.20 -0.95
N PRO A 25 14.38 -3.48 -0.59
CA PRO A 25 14.48 -2.20 0.13
C PRO A 25 15.09 -2.42 1.51
N ASP A 26 15.92 -1.49 1.98
CA ASP A 26 16.39 -1.51 3.37
C ASP A 26 15.23 -1.38 4.38
N PRO A 27 15.45 -1.69 5.68
CA PRO A 27 14.39 -1.67 6.68
C PRO A 27 13.68 -0.32 6.81
N GLU A 28 14.40 0.79 6.71
CA GLU A 28 13.82 2.13 6.83
C GLU A 28 12.90 2.41 5.64
N LEU A 29 13.42 2.23 4.42
CA LEU A 29 12.68 2.43 3.19
C LEU A 29 11.44 1.55 3.14
N PHE A 30 11.55 0.29 3.57
CA PHE A 30 10.42 -0.63 3.63
C PHE A 30 9.32 -0.11 4.58
N VAL A 31 9.67 0.34 5.79
CA VAL A 31 8.71 0.94 6.73
C VAL A 31 8.02 2.15 6.12
N ARG A 32 8.75 3.05 5.46
CA ARG A 32 8.17 4.23 4.82
C ARG A 32 7.21 3.85 3.69
N TRP A 33 7.56 2.82 2.92
CA TRP A 33 6.69 2.26 1.89
C TRP A 33 5.40 1.69 2.48
N VAL A 34 5.46 0.94 3.58
CA VAL A 34 4.26 0.43 4.24
C VAL A 34 3.41 1.58 4.78
N GLN A 35 4.00 2.53 5.50
CA GLN A 35 3.30 3.69 6.07
C GLN A 35 2.58 4.52 5.00
N ASN A 36 3.20 4.73 3.84
CA ASN A 36 2.58 5.38 2.70
C ASN A 36 1.52 4.48 2.03
N GLY A 37 1.85 3.21 1.81
CA GLY A 37 1.01 2.22 1.12
C GLY A 37 -0.32 1.97 1.82
N VAL A 38 -0.34 1.92 3.16
CA VAL A 38 -1.57 1.65 3.93
C VAL A 38 -2.65 2.72 3.75
N MET A 39 -2.27 3.92 3.31
CA MET A 39 -3.17 5.04 3.03
C MET A 39 -3.72 5.03 1.58
N HIS A 40 -3.18 4.19 0.69
CA HIS A 40 -3.69 4.07 -0.68
C HIS A 40 -4.96 3.19 -0.73
N PRO A 41 -5.89 3.43 -1.67
CA PRO A 41 -7.07 2.58 -1.88
C PRO A 41 -6.70 1.09 -2.04
N ARG A 42 -5.76 0.79 -2.93
CA ARG A 42 -5.14 -0.55 -3.07
C ARG A 42 -3.84 -0.61 -2.27
N PHE A 43 -3.73 -1.58 -1.39
CA PHE A 43 -2.51 -1.87 -0.63
C PHE A 43 -2.06 -3.29 -0.94
N THR A 44 -0.88 -3.44 -1.54
CA THR A 44 -0.25 -4.73 -1.82
C THR A 44 1.24 -4.65 -1.57
N ILE A 45 1.83 -5.65 -0.92
CA ILE A 45 3.28 -5.86 -0.91
C ILE A 45 3.57 -6.78 -2.09
N HIS A 46 4.46 -6.35 -2.99
CA HIS A 46 4.79 -7.09 -4.21
C HIS A 46 6.19 -6.74 -4.69
N SER A 47 6.91 -7.71 -5.23
CA SER A 47 8.32 -7.56 -5.62
C SER A 47 8.76 -8.60 -6.64
N TRP A 48 9.78 -8.22 -7.40
CA TRP A 48 10.69 -9.00 -8.22
C TRP A 48 12.10 -8.51 -7.88
N ASN A 49 12.69 -9.05 -6.83
CA ASN A 49 14.04 -8.65 -6.42
C ASN A 49 15.09 -9.35 -7.30
N ASP A 50 16.21 -8.67 -7.57
CA ASP A 50 17.27 -9.20 -8.44
C ASP A 50 17.94 -10.47 -7.89
N ASP A 51 17.92 -10.63 -6.56
CA ASP A 51 18.44 -11.80 -5.84
C ASP A 51 17.42 -12.95 -5.71
N GLY A 52 16.22 -12.80 -6.29
CA GLY A 52 15.15 -13.79 -6.24
C GLY A 52 14.38 -13.82 -4.90
N THR A 53 14.69 -12.92 -3.97
CA THR A 53 13.92 -12.81 -2.72
C THR A 53 12.56 -12.14 -2.95
N VAL A 54 11.68 -12.26 -1.94
CA VAL A 54 10.37 -11.61 -1.94
C VAL A 54 10.23 -10.66 -0.76
N ASN A 55 9.47 -9.59 -0.95
CA ASN A 55 9.13 -8.66 0.11
C ASN A 55 7.98 -9.24 0.95
N GLU A 56 8.24 -9.46 2.24
CA GLU A 56 7.25 -9.94 3.21
C GLU A 56 7.10 -8.93 4.36
N PRO A 57 5.90 -8.78 4.95
CA PRO A 57 5.69 -7.81 6.02
C PRO A 57 6.49 -8.11 7.31
N TRP A 58 7.04 -9.31 7.45
CA TRP A 58 7.86 -9.73 8.59
C TRP A 58 9.34 -9.88 8.28
N MET A 59 9.80 -9.40 7.12
CA MET A 59 11.16 -9.68 6.65
C MET A 59 12.29 -8.99 7.42
N TYR A 60 11.96 -8.00 8.27
CA TYR A 60 12.90 -7.28 9.13
C TYR A 60 12.39 -7.24 10.58
N PRO A 61 12.94 -8.09 11.47
CA PRO A 61 12.53 -8.14 12.88
C PRO A 61 12.63 -6.80 13.61
N GLU A 62 13.64 -5.98 13.28
CA GLU A 62 13.93 -4.68 13.90
C GLU A 62 12.87 -3.61 13.63
N VAL A 63 12.05 -3.76 12.59
CA VAL A 63 10.98 -2.82 12.23
C VAL A 63 9.58 -3.45 12.18
N LEU A 64 9.47 -4.71 12.62
CA LEU A 64 8.23 -5.48 12.55
C LEU A 64 7.05 -4.78 13.25
N ASP A 65 7.29 -4.15 14.38
CA ASP A 65 6.23 -3.46 15.13
C ASP A 65 5.70 -2.24 14.37
N ALA A 66 6.58 -1.46 13.74
CA ALA A 66 6.17 -0.32 12.92
C ALA A 66 5.34 -0.74 11.70
N VAL A 67 5.74 -1.82 11.01
CA VAL A 67 4.98 -2.40 9.90
C VAL A 67 3.62 -2.91 10.38
N ARG A 68 3.60 -3.64 11.50
CA ARG A 68 2.38 -4.18 12.11
C ARG A 68 1.40 -3.08 12.50
N ASP A 69 1.88 -1.98 13.08
CA ASP A 69 1.04 -0.89 13.52
C ASP A 69 0.46 -0.09 12.36
N ALA A 70 1.21 0.10 11.27
CA ALA A 70 0.70 0.68 10.03
C ALA A 70 -0.41 -0.19 9.42
N ILE A 71 -0.22 -1.51 9.36
CA ILE A 71 -1.25 -2.44 8.86
C ILE A 71 -2.48 -2.40 9.78
N ARG A 72 -2.31 -2.44 11.11
CA ARG A 72 -3.42 -2.32 12.07
C ARG A 72 -4.19 -1.01 11.92
N LEU A 73 -3.51 0.10 11.64
CA LEU A 73 -4.17 1.37 11.34
C LEU A 73 -5.09 1.23 10.12
N ARG A 74 -4.62 0.61 9.03
CA ARG A 74 -5.47 0.32 7.86
C ARG A 74 -6.71 -0.48 8.25
N TYR A 75 -6.53 -1.53 9.05
CA TYR A 75 -7.65 -2.36 9.52
C TYR A 75 -8.68 -1.56 10.33
N ARG A 76 -8.25 -0.63 11.19
CA ARG A 76 -9.16 0.29 11.89
C ARG A 76 -9.90 1.23 10.93
N LEU A 77 -9.26 1.62 9.82
CA LEU A 77 -9.83 2.48 8.80
C LEU A 77 -10.70 1.74 7.78
N LEU A 78 -10.77 0.40 7.78
CA LEU A 78 -11.52 -0.37 6.78
C LEU A 78 -12.97 0.10 6.59
N PRO A 79 -13.77 0.40 7.65
CA PRO A 79 -15.12 0.90 7.46
C PRO A 79 -15.17 2.24 6.71
N TYR A 80 -14.22 3.12 7.00
CA TYR A 80 -14.08 4.40 6.30
C TYR A 80 -13.64 4.21 4.85
N LEU A 81 -12.60 3.40 4.61
CA LEU A 81 -12.08 3.09 3.27
C LEU A 81 -13.15 2.44 2.38
N TYR A 82 -13.95 1.54 2.94
CA TYR A 82 -15.08 0.93 2.23
C TYR A 82 -16.15 1.97 1.89
N THR A 83 -16.50 2.83 2.84
CA THR A 83 -17.51 3.89 2.64
C THR A 83 -17.09 4.85 1.51
N VAL A 84 -15.82 5.28 1.48
CA VAL A 84 -15.35 6.17 0.41
C VAL A 84 -15.21 5.46 -0.94
N ALA A 85 -14.87 4.16 -0.96
CA ALA A 85 -14.87 3.37 -2.19
C ALA A 85 -16.29 3.22 -2.76
N TRP A 86 -17.29 2.94 -1.92
CA TRP A 86 -18.70 2.90 -2.32
C TRP A 86 -19.22 4.25 -2.81
N ARG A 87 -18.86 5.35 -2.14
CA ARG A 87 -19.21 6.70 -2.63
C ARG A 87 -18.58 7.01 -3.98
N ALA A 88 -17.35 6.54 -4.20
CA ALA A 88 -16.70 6.72 -5.49
C ALA A 88 -17.50 6.07 -6.62
N THR A 89 -18.09 4.87 -6.42
CA THR A 89 -18.92 4.22 -7.47
C THR A 89 -20.23 4.95 -7.75
N LEU A 90 -20.82 5.58 -6.73
CA LEU A 90 -22.05 6.37 -6.91
C LEU A 90 -21.81 7.70 -7.59
N ASN A 91 -20.71 8.38 -7.26
CA ASN A 91 -20.43 9.72 -7.74
C ASN A 91 -19.72 9.75 -9.09
N SER A 92 -19.09 8.64 -9.52
CA SER A 92 -18.49 8.52 -10.85
C SER A 92 -19.48 8.15 -11.96
N SER A 93 -20.73 7.83 -11.59
CA SER A 93 -21.81 7.47 -12.52
C SER A 93 -22.73 8.65 -12.86
N ARG A 94 -22.37 9.87 -12.47
CA ARG A 94 -23.05 11.14 -12.77
C ARG A 94 -22.10 12.08 -13.48
#